data_AF-A0A2E0TR23-F1
#
_entry.id   AF-A0A2E0TR23-F1
#
_cell.length_a   1.000
_cell.length_b   1.000
_cell.length_c   1.000
_cell.angle_alpha   90.00
_cell.angle_beta   90.00
_cell.angle_gamma   90.00
#
_symmetry.space_group_name_H-M   'P 1'
#
loop_
_entity.id
_entity.type
_entity.pdbx_description
1 polymer ?
#
loop_
_entity_poly.entity_id
_entity_poly.type
_entity_poly.pdbx_seq_one_letter_code
_entity_poly.pdbx_strand_id
1 'polypeptide(L)'
;MARQIVVSLDGEQSTFDIKKLSRSKLYGRRKRVPLDPQGHACTRASLTEDGSLLIQSGMTAQGYFTDDGYWVPNKELVGLDEEGHEVEKIPSTLGEEQPLKGPVDPSRVLDLRLQSVYMLDPAEVGEALKKALADGAMYELKFNYRADFQAETAFLLMNGDGDVFALIGRLTEPAWRDPEEMLPTFEEADDDDDDELDFEMF
;
A
#
# COMPACT_ATOMS: atom_id res chain seq x y z
N MET A 1 4.13 -12.41 -16.66
CA MET A 1 4.73 -11.17 -17.21
C MET A 1 5.03 -10.25 -16.05
N ALA A 2 6.21 -9.63 -16.04
CA ALA A 2 6.57 -8.70 -14.98
C ALA A 2 5.60 -7.52 -14.99
N ARG A 3 5.11 -7.13 -13.81
CA ARG A 3 4.21 -6.00 -13.63
C ARG A 3 5.05 -4.72 -13.64
N GLN A 4 5.20 -4.10 -14.81
CA GLN A 4 6.02 -2.91 -15.02
C GLN A 4 5.18 -1.64 -14.89
N ILE A 5 5.82 -0.54 -14.46
CA ILE A 5 5.26 0.80 -14.58
C ILE A 5 5.72 1.37 -15.92
N VAL A 6 4.76 1.76 -16.75
CA VAL A 6 5.00 2.39 -18.04
C VAL A 6 4.49 3.81 -17.97
N VAL A 7 5.36 4.77 -18.21
CA VAL A 7 5.04 6.20 -18.12
C VAL A 7 5.44 6.93 -19.39
N SER A 8 4.76 8.02 -19.68
CA SER A 8 4.98 8.83 -20.87
C SER A 8 5.15 10.29 -20.50
N LEU A 9 6.27 10.89 -20.89
CA LEU A 9 6.53 12.32 -20.75
C LEU A 9 6.64 12.91 -22.16
N ASP A 10 5.72 13.81 -22.53
CA ASP A 10 5.69 14.46 -23.85
C ASP A 10 5.75 13.48 -25.06
N GLY A 11 5.23 12.27 -24.88
CA GLY A 11 5.24 11.20 -25.89
C GLY A 11 6.49 10.32 -25.90
N GLU A 12 7.46 10.57 -25.01
CA GLU A 12 8.60 9.68 -24.78
C GLU A 12 8.25 8.69 -23.65
N GLN A 13 8.18 7.40 -24.01
CA GLN A 13 7.83 6.33 -23.08
C GLN A 13 9.05 5.91 -22.23
N SER A 14 8.81 5.63 -20.96
CA SER A 14 9.77 5.04 -20.03
C SER A 14 9.13 3.89 -19.26
N THR A 15 9.89 2.83 -19.07
CA THR A 15 9.47 1.57 -18.46
C THR A 15 10.36 1.23 -17.27
N PHE A 16 9.72 0.88 -16.16
CA PHE A 16 10.36 0.56 -14.90
C PHE A 16 9.86 -0.76 -14.33
N ASP A 17 10.79 -1.60 -13.87
CA ASP A 17 10.48 -2.72 -12.99
C ASP A 17 10.27 -2.21 -11.56
N ILE A 18 9.33 -2.83 -10.83
CA ILE A 18 8.93 -2.36 -9.50
C ILE A 18 9.42 -3.28 -8.39
N LYS A 19 10.00 -2.70 -7.35
CA LYS A 19 10.36 -3.40 -6.11
C LYS A 19 9.75 -2.69 -4.92
N LYS A 20 8.72 -3.32 -4.32
CA LYS A 20 8.08 -2.78 -3.11
C LYS A 20 9.10 -2.70 -1.97
N LEU A 21 9.27 -1.50 -1.42
CA LEU A 21 10.09 -1.26 -0.25
C LEU A 21 9.29 -1.59 1.01
N SER A 22 9.92 -2.27 1.96
CA SER A 22 9.36 -2.52 3.28
C SER A 22 10.43 -2.39 4.33
N ARG A 23 10.05 -1.98 5.54
CA ARG A 23 10.98 -1.87 6.68
C ARG A 23 11.73 -3.19 6.91
N SER A 24 11.03 -4.31 6.76
CA SER A 24 11.64 -5.65 6.86
C SER A 24 12.71 -5.95 5.80
N LYS A 25 12.64 -5.35 4.62
CA LYS A 25 13.67 -5.49 3.57
C LYS A 25 14.87 -4.58 3.80
N LEU A 26 14.65 -3.44 4.44
CA LEU A 26 15.70 -2.45 4.75
C LEU A 26 16.49 -2.83 5.99
N TYR A 27 15.78 -3.19 7.06
CA TYR A 27 16.37 -3.38 8.39
C TYR A 27 16.39 -4.86 8.82
N GLY A 28 15.87 -5.76 7.99
CA GLY A 28 15.60 -7.12 8.39
C GLY A 28 14.39 -7.21 9.32
N ARG A 29 14.15 -8.41 9.86
CA ARG A 29 13.15 -8.64 10.90
C ARG A 29 13.67 -9.68 11.88
N ARG A 30 13.33 -9.53 13.14
CA ARG A 30 13.48 -10.58 14.14
C ARG A 30 12.12 -11.24 14.34
N LYS A 31 12.11 -12.54 14.63
CA LYS A 31 10.88 -13.27 14.97
C LYS A 31 11.19 -14.27 16.07
N ARG A 32 10.43 -14.23 17.16
CA ARG A 32 10.46 -15.29 18.19
C ARG A 32 9.72 -16.51 17.66
N VAL A 33 10.33 -17.69 17.78
CA VAL A 33 9.73 -18.97 17.37
C VAL A 33 9.61 -19.84 18.62
N PRO A 34 8.39 -20.11 19.11
CA PRO A 34 8.21 -21.05 20.21
C PRO A 34 8.61 -22.45 19.76
N LEU A 35 9.35 -23.18 20.59
CA LEU A 35 9.80 -24.54 20.32
C LEU A 35 9.15 -25.53 21.29
N ASP A 36 8.88 -26.74 20.82
CA ASP A 36 8.47 -27.86 21.65
C ASP A 36 9.69 -28.46 22.43
N PRO A 37 9.48 -29.40 23.36
CA PRO A 37 10.58 -30.05 24.08
C PRO A 37 11.57 -30.83 23.19
N GLN A 38 11.20 -31.13 21.94
CA GLN A 38 12.03 -31.80 20.95
C GLN A 38 12.76 -30.81 20.02
N GLY A 39 12.53 -29.50 20.18
CA GLY A 39 13.13 -28.43 19.40
C GLY A 39 12.41 -28.08 18.10
N HIS A 40 11.19 -28.59 17.86
CA HIS A 40 10.41 -28.22 16.68
C HIS A 40 9.61 -26.95 16.89
N ALA A 41 9.39 -26.19 15.82
CA ALA A 41 8.60 -24.97 15.87
C ALA A 41 7.12 -25.26 16.19
N CYS A 42 6.61 -24.65 17.26
CA CYS A 42 5.20 -24.66 17.59
C CYS A 42 4.41 -23.74 16.66
N THR A 43 3.16 -24.10 16.39
CA THR A 43 2.20 -23.27 15.63
C THR A 43 1.16 -22.70 16.57
N ARG A 44 0.83 -21.40 16.42
CA ARG A 44 -0.21 -20.74 17.22
C ARG A 44 -1.59 -21.29 16.84
N ALA A 45 -2.43 -21.54 17.85
CA ALA A 45 -3.83 -21.87 17.69
C ALA A 45 -4.63 -21.28 18.87
N SER A 46 -5.91 -21.04 18.63
CA SER A 46 -6.87 -20.60 19.64
C SER A 46 -7.77 -21.77 20.04
N LEU A 47 -8.26 -21.78 21.28
CA LEU A 47 -9.24 -22.77 21.74
C LEU A 47 -10.57 -22.05 21.96
N THR A 48 -11.68 -22.66 21.55
CA THR A 48 -13.02 -22.13 21.85
C THR A 48 -13.26 -22.08 23.37
N GLU A 49 -14.13 -21.18 23.83
CA GLU A 49 -14.41 -21.00 25.28
C GLU A 49 -14.91 -22.30 25.95
N ASP A 50 -15.64 -23.13 25.21
CA ASP A 50 -16.13 -24.43 25.67
C ASP A 50 -15.06 -25.55 25.61
N GLY A 51 -13.85 -25.23 25.14
CA GLY A 51 -12.73 -26.16 25.02
C GLY A 51 -12.90 -27.24 23.95
N SER A 52 -13.95 -27.18 23.13
CA SER A 52 -14.31 -28.27 22.22
C SER A 52 -13.54 -28.23 20.90
N LEU A 53 -13.05 -27.05 20.49
CA LEU A 53 -12.50 -26.85 19.16
C LEU A 53 -11.22 -26.01 19.19
N LEU A 54 -10.17 -26.55 18.56
CA LEU A 54 -8.90 -25.85 18.35
C LEU A 54 -8.91 -25.20 16.96
N ILE A 55 -8.80 -23.88 16.94
CA ILE A 55 -8.85 -23.03 15.76
C ILE A 55 -7.41 -22.66 15.37
N GLN A 56 -6.98 -23.15 14.21
CA GLN A 56 -5.68 -22.85 13.63
C GLN A 56 -5.79 -21.72 12.60
N SER A 57 -4.63 -21.19 12.19
CA SER A 57 -4.56 -20.26 11.05
C SER A 57 -5.22 -20.87 9.82
N GLY A 58 -6.16 -20.13 9.21
CA GLY A 58 -6.93 -20.55 8.04
C GLY A 58 -8.25 -21.28 8.34
N MET A 59 -8.58 -21.55 9.61
CA MET A 59 -9.88 -22.15 9.98
C MET A 59 -11.02 -21.13 10.10
N THR A 60 -10.70 -19.84 10.17
CA THR A 60 -11.68 -18.75 10.17
C THR A 60 -11.61 -17.99 8.84
N ALA A 61 -12.77 -17.52 8.39
CA ALA A 61 -12.88 -16.65 7.23
C ALA A 61 -13.95 -15.59 7.51
N GLN A 62 -13.78 -14.42 6.88
CA GLN A 62 -14.80 -13.38 6.88
C GLN A 62 -15.70 -13.57 5.65
N GLY A 63 -16.99 -13.26 5.80
CA GLY A 63 -17.97 -13.33 4.73
C GLY A 63 -19.03 -12.26 4.87
N TYR A 64 -19.66 -11.91 3.75
CA TYR A 64 -20.79 -10.99 3.73
C TYR A 64 -22.08 -11.80 3.81
N PHE A 65 -23.04 -11.32 4.59
CA PHE A 65 -24.33 -11.97 4.78
C PHE A 65 -25.44 -10.93 4.62
N THR A 66 -26.53 -11.33 3.99
CA THR A 66 -27.79 -10.57 4.00
C THR A 66 -28.42 -10.59 5.39
N ASP A 67 -29.39 -9.70 5.64
CA ASP A 67 -30.13 -9.66 6.91
C ASP A 67 -30.84 -11.00 7.22
N ASP A 68 -31.17 -11.78 6.19
CA ASP A 68 -31.77 -13.12 6.31
C ASP A 68 -30.73 -14.24 6.56
N GLY A 69 -29.44 -13.90 6.67
CA GLY A 69 -28.33 -14.83 6.94
C GLY A 69 -27.78 -15.57 5.72
N TYR A 70 -28.17 -15.21 4.50
CA TYR A 70 -27.60 -15.80 3.28
C TYR A 70 -26.23 -15.21 2.97
N TRP A 71 -25.26 -16.09 2.69
CA TRP A 71 -23.91 -15.70 2.27
C TRP A 71 -23.90 -15.04 0.89
N VAL A 72 -23.17 -13.93 0.78
CA VAL A 72 -22.96 -13.16 -0.45
C VAL A 72 -21.53 -13.37 -0.95
N PRO A 73 -21.34 -13.95 -2.15
CA PRO A 73 -20.03 -14.11 -2.76
C PRO A 73 -19.35 -12.76 -3.08
N ASN A 74 -18.04 -12.64 -2.85
CA ASN A 74 -17.27 -11.41 -3.14
C ASN A 74 -17.37 -10.91 -4.60
N LYS A 75 -17.67 -11.81 -5.55
CA LYS A 75 -17.87 -11.47 -6.97
C LYS A 75 -19.18 -10.71 -7.26
N GLU A 76 -20.14 -10.80 -6.34
CA GLU A 76 -21.45 -10.13 -6.44
C GLU A 76 -21.42 -8.76 -5.75
N LEU A 77 -20.33 -8.43 -5.04
CA LEU A 77 -20.16 -7.13 -4.42
C LEU A 77 -19.84 -6.08 -5.48
N VAL A 78 -20.60 -4.98 -5.43
CA VAL A 78 -20.44 -3.80 -6.27
C VAL A 78 -19.89 -2.64 -5.44
N GLY A 79 -19.14 -1.74 -6.08
CA GLY A 79 -18.74 -0.50 -5.45
C GLY A 79 -19.89 0.50 -5.56
N LEU A 80 -20.13 1.27 -4.50
CA LEU A 80 -21.10 2.36 -4.50
C LEU A 80 -20.37 3.68 -4.24
N ASP A 81 -20.79 4.77 -4.90
CA ASP A 81 -20.34 6.12 -4.57
C ASP A 81 -21.07 6.70 -3.34
N GLU A 82 -20.77 7.96 -3.00
CA GLU A 82 -21.39 8.66 -1.87
C GLU A 82 -22.91 8.89 -2.05
N GLU A 83 -23.40 8.82 -3.29
CA GLU A 83 -24.82 8.97 -3.65
C GLU A 83 -25.53 7.60 -3.75
N GLY A 84 -24.79 6.49 -3.62
CA GLY A 84 -25.30 5.13 -3.71
C GLY A 84 -25.40 4.58 -5.13
N HIS A 85 -24.77 5.21 -6.12
CA HIS A 85 -24.71 4.72 -7.49
C HIS A 85 -23.57 3.71 -7.66
N GLU A 86 -23.80 2.69 -8.50
CA GLU A 86 -22.79 1.69 -8.81
C GLU A 86 -21.61 2.31 -9.58
N VAL A 87 -20.39 2.04 -9.11
CA VAL A 87 -19.14 2.48 -9.73
C VAL A 87 -18.38 1.32 -10.33
N GLU A 88 -17.86 1.51 -11.55
CA GLU A 88 -17.02 0.53 -12.21
C GLU A 88 -15.59 0.55 -11.66
N LYS A 89 -14.91 -0.60 -11.77
CA LYS A 89 -13.50 -0.71 -11.39
C LYS A 89 -12.63 -0.04 -12.42
N ILE A 90 -11.74 0.83 -11.96
CA ILE A 90 -10.64 1.37 -12.74
C ILE A 90 -9.60 0.25 -12.92
N PRO A 91 -9.16 -0.04 -14.15
CA PRO A 91 -8.22 -1.13 -14.42
C PRO A 91 -6.85 -0.91 -13.75
N SER A 92 -6.02 -1.95 -13.78
CA SER A 92 -4.64 -1.84 -13.31
C SER A 92 -3.82 -1.00 -14.29
N THR A 93 -3.01 -0.09 -13.78
CA THR A 93 -2.11 0.74 -14.59
C THR A 93 -0.79 0.04 -14.91
N LEU A 94 -0.59 -1.20 -14.45
CA LEU A 94 0.65 -1.94 -14.65
C LEU A 94 0.69 -2.57 -16.04
N GLY A 95 1.75 -2.26 -16.79
CA GLY A 95 1.90 -2.65 -18.20
C GLY A 95 1.10 -1.77 -19.18
N GLU A 96 0.38 -0.76 -18.70
CA GLU A 96 -0.31 0.22 -19.52
C GLU A 96 0.38 1.58 -19.41
N GLU A 97 0.48 2.30 -20.53
CA GLU A 97 1.10 3.62 -20.59
C GLU A 97 0.28 4.64 -19.78
N GLN A 98 0.92 5.25 -18.78
CA GLN A 98 0.33 6.34 -18.00
C GLN A 98 1.00 7.68 -18.33
N PRO A 99 0.22 8.72 -18.68
CA PRO A 99 0.78 10.04 -18.91
C PRO A 99 1.27 10.66 -17.59
N LEU A 100 2.48 11.20 -17.58
CA LEU A 100 3.00 11.97 -16.46
C LEU A 100 2.42 13.37 -16.47
N LYS A 101 1.97 13.83 -15.29
CA LYS A 101 1.55 15.20 -15.05
C LYS A 101 2.60 15.91 -14.22
N GLY A 102 3.00 17.10 -14.65
CA GLY A 102 3.97 17.90 -13.91
C GLY A 102 4.85 18.73 -14.84
N PRO A 103 5.96 19.28 -14.31
CA PRO A 103 6.47 19.10 -12.95
C PRO A 103 5.49 19.55 -11.85
N VAL A 104 5.40 18.83 -10.73
CA VAL A 104 4.55 19.18 -9.58
C VAL A 104 5.34 19.82 -8.44
N ASP A 105 4.68 20.67 -7.66
CA ASP A 105 5.28 21.31 -6.49
C ASP A 105 5.55 20.29 -5.36
N PRO A 106 6.67 20.37 -4.63
CA PRO A 106 6.97 19.49 -3.51
C PRO A 106 5.86 19.42 -2.45
N SER A 107 5.12 20.51 -2.22
CA SER A 107 4.01 20.55 -1.26
C SER A 107 2.93 19.53 -1.62
N ARG A 108 2.74 19.24 -2.92
CA ARG A 108 1.75 18.25 -3.36
C ARG A 108 2.11 16.82 -2.95
N VAL A 109 3.40 16.52 -2.86
CA VAL A 109 3.88 15.23 -2.36
C VAL A 109 3.67 15.13 -0.85
N LEU A 110 3.79 16.24 -0.12
CA LEU A 110 3.55 16.28 1.33
C LEU A 110 2.08 16.07 1.70
N ASP A 111 1.15 16.45 0.81
CA ASP A 111 -0.29 16.17 0.96
C ASP A 111 -0.65 14.68 0.74
N LEU A 112 0.31 13.86 0.30
CA LEU A 112 0.08 12.44 0.05
C LEU A 112 0.05 11.66 1.37
N ARG A 113 -1.11 11.08 1.70
CA ARG A 113 -1.18 9.98 2.66
C ARG A 113 -0.54 8.75 2.04
N LEU A 114 0.75 8.57 2.34
CA LEU A 114 1.58 7.50 1.80
C LEU A 114 1.08 6.13 2.26
N GLN A 115 0.86 5.22 1.30
CA GLN A 115 0.44 3.84 1.55
C GLN A 115 1.54 2.83 1.19
N SER A 116 2.33 3.12 0.16
CA SER A 116 3.41 2.24 -0.26
C SER A 116 4.50 3.00 -1.01
N VAL A 117 5.73 2.51 -0.88
CA VAL A 117 6.91 3.02 -1.58
C VAL A 117 7.47 1.90 -2.45
N TYR A 118 7.78 2.22 -3.70
CA TYR A 118 8.44 1.31 -4.62
C TYR A 118 9.73 1.94 -5.11
N MET A 119 10.78 1.14 -5.11
CA MET A 119 12.01 1.43 -5.83
C MET A 119 11.83 0.97 -7.28
N LEU A 120 12.24 1.81 -8.22
CA LEU A 120 12.06 1.57 -9.64
C LEU A 120 13.39 1.26 -10.30
N ASP A 121 13.48 0.07 -10.87
CA ASP A 121 14.64 -0.35 -11.66
C ASP A 121 14.40 0.04 -13.13
N PRO A 122 15.22 0.93 -13.72
CA PRO A 122 14.99 1.42 -15.07
C PRO A 122 15.26 0.33 -16.12
N ALA A 123 14.22 -0.08 -16.85
CA ALA A 123 14.36 -1.02 -17.97
C ALA A 123 14.67 -0.26 -19.27
N GLU A 124 13.88 0.78 -19.55
CA GLU A 124 14.04 1.69 -20.69
C GLU A 124 13.58 3.07 -20.25
N VAL A 125 14.44 4.08 -20.30
CA VAL A 125 14.08 5.43 -19.80
C VAL A 125 14.48 6.47 -20.82
N GLY A 126 13.51 7.32 -21.16
CA GLY A 126 13.70 8.45 -22.04
C GLY A 126 14.70 9.46 -21.50
N GLU A 127 15.46 10.10 -22.39
CA GLU A 127 16.47 11.07 -21.96
C GLU A 127 15.84 12.31 -21.30
N ALA A 128 14.64 12.70 -21.74
CA ALA A 128 13.94 13.86 -21.18
C ALA A 128 13.55 13.60 -19.72
N LEU A 129 12.92 12.46 -19.46
CA LEU A 129 12.50 12.08 -18.10
C LEU A 129 13.70 11.93 -17.16
N LYS A 130 14.77 11.29 -17.63
CA LYS A 130 15.97 11.11 -16.80
C LYS A 130 16.62 12.43 -16.40
N LYS A 131 16.72 13.39 -17.34
CA LYS A 131 17.27 14.73 -17.06
C LYS A 131 16.36 15.49 -16.10
N ALA A 132 15.06 15.52 -16.35
CA ALA A 132 14.11 16.20 -15.48
C ALA A 132 14.11 15.65 -14.05
N LEU A 133 14.13 14.33 -13.88
CA LEU A 133 14.23 13.70 -12.57
C LEU A 133 15.57 14.00 -11.87
N ALA A 134 16.68 14.03 -12.61
CA ALA A 134 18.00 14.40 -12.07
C ALA A 134 18.07 15.87 -11.62
N ASP A 135 17.32 16.76 -12.28
CA ASP A 135 17.16 18.17 -11.89
C ASP A 135 16.23 18.34 -10.66
N GLY A 136 15.66 17.25 -10.14
CA GLY A 136 14.77 17.24 -8.98
C GLY A 136 13.30 17.48 -9.32
N ALA A 137 12.91 17.39 -10.60
CA ALA A 137 11.50 17.45 -10.97
C ALA A 137 10.74 16.24 -10.44
N MET A 138 9.49 16.47 -10.02
CA MET A 138 8.58 15.44 -9.57
C MET A 138 7.40 15.36 -10.52
N TYR A 139 6.91 14.15 -10.76
CA TYR A 139 5.79 13.91 -11.66
C TYR A 139 4.71 13.08 -10.99
N GLU A 140 3.46 13.42 -11.27
CA GLU A 140 2.28 12.71 -10.80
C GLU A 140 1.76 11.77 -11.89
N LEU A 141 1.32 10.58 -11.48
CA LEU A 141 0.59 9.64 -12.33
C LEU A 141 -0.52 8.96 -11.54
N LYS A 142 -1.51 8.42 -12.26
CA LYS A 142 -2.47 7.48 -11.68
C LYS A 142 -1.79 6.12 -11.51
N PHE A 143 -2.08 5.45 -10.41
CA PHE A 143 -1.53 4.14 -10.11
C PHE A 143 -2.60 3.21 -9.57
N ASN A 144 -2.70 2.01 -10.15
CA ASN A 144 -3.50 0.90 -9.64
C ASN A 144 -2.76 -0.42 -9.81
N TYR A 145 -2.38 -1.05 -8.69
CA TYR A 145 -1.71 -2.35 -8.72
C TYR A 145 -2.63 -3.49 -9.19
N ARG A 146 -3.93 -3.35 -8.94
CA ARG A 146 -5.01 -4.24 -9.38
C ARG A 146 -6.22 -3.37 -9.72
N ALA A 147 -7.19 -3.94 -10.45
CA ALA A 147 -8.43 -3.23 -10.70
C ALA A 147 -9.13 -2.91 -9.38
N ASP A 148 -9.45 -1.64 -9.17
CA ASP A 148 -10.03 -1.10 -7.94
C ASP A 148 -11.05 0.00 -8.25
N PHE A 149 -11.96 0.27 -7.34
CA PHE A 149 -13.01 1.28 -7.53
C PHE A 149 -12.49 2.72 -7.43
N GLN A 150 -11.27 2.90 -6.92
CA GLN A 150 -10.61 4.19 -6.79
C GLN A 150 -9.17 4.09 -7.28
N ALA A 151 -8.72 5.10 -8.02
CA ALA A 151 -7.33 5.18 -8.48
C ALA A 151 -6.47 5.85 -7.42
N GLU A 152 -5.34 5.22 -7.07
CA GLU A 152 -4.34 5.85 -6.22
C GLU A 152 -3.52 6.86 -7.04
N THR A 153 -2.91 7.80 -6.33
CA THR A 153 -1.95 8.76 -6.90
C THR A 153 -0.55 8.26 -6.62
N ALA A 154 0.31 8.28 -7.63
CA ALA A 154 1.72 8.04 -7.47
C ALA A 154 2.54 9.28 -7.82
N PHE A 155 3.59 9.54 -7.05
CA PHE A 155 4.61 10.52 -7.37
C PHE A 155 5.91 9.83 -7.73
N LEU A 156 6.48 10.20 -8.87
CA LEU A 156 7.77 9.77 -9.37
C LEU A 156 8.82 10.81 -9.00
N LEU A 157 9.90 10.38 -8.35
CA LEU A 157 11.01 11.23 -7.94
C LEU A 157 12.33 10.45 -7.96
N MET A 158 13.44 11.17 -8.02
CA MET A 158 14.80 10.60 -7.95
C MET A 158 15.50 11.09 -6.68
N ASN A 159 16.22 10.20 -6.01
CA ASN A 159 17.05 10.58 -4.86
C ASN A 159 18.40 11.17 -5.32
N GLY A 160 19.21 11.66 -4.38
CA GLY A 160 20.54 12.20 -4.68
C GLY A 160 21.55 11.17 -5.21
N ASP A 161 21.30 9.87 -5.00
CA ASP A 161 22.16 8.78 -5.47
C ASP A 161 21.81 8.32 -6.90
N GLY A 162 20.71 8.83 -7.49
CA GLY A 162 20.26 8.54 -8.84
C GLY A 162 19.22 7.41 -8.95
N ASP A 163 18.76 6.85 -7.84
CA ASP A 163 17.68 5.86 -7.79
C ASP A 163 16.31 6.53 -7.89
N VAL A 164 15.40 5.90 -8.63
CA VAL A 164 14.04 6.41 -8.86
C VAL A 164 13.06 5.70 -7.92
N PHE A 165 12.16 6.48 -7.32
CA PHE A 165 11.13 5.99 -6.42
C PHE A 165 9.73 6.41 -6.89
N ALA A 166 8.77 5.51 -6.67
CA ALA A 166 7.35 5.80 -6.76
C ALA A 166 6.73 5.79 -5.36
N LEU A 167 6.22 6.95 -4.94
CA LEU A 167 5.44 7.12 -3.72
C LEU A 167 3.95 6.99 -4.05
N ILE A 168 3.30 5.96 -3.55
CA ILE A 168 1.87 5.69 -3.84
C ILE A 168 1.03 5.94 -2.61
N GLY A 169 -0.09 6.62 -2.82
CA GLY A 169 -1.04 6.88 -1.77
C GLY A 169 -2.26 7.65 -2.27
N ARG A 170 -2.88 8.35 -1.33
CA ARG A 170 -4.05 9.20 -1.60
C ARG A 170 -3.74 10.62 -1.20
N LEU A 171 -4.06 11.56 -2.08
CA LEU A 171 -3.98 12.97 -1.74
C LEU A 171 -5.03 13.27 -0.67
N THR A 172 -4.60 13.99 0.36
CA THR A 172 -5.45 14.40 1.47
C THR A 172 -5.32 15.89 1.66
N GLU A 173 -6.43 16.53 2.03
CA GLU A 173 -6.39 17.92 2.46
C GLU A 173 -6.16 17.94 3.97
N PRO A 174 -5.02 18.45 4.46
CA PRO A 174 -4.78 18.55 5.88
C PRO A 174 -5.77 19.55 6.48
N ALA A 175 -6.72 19.05 7.26
CA ALA A 175 -7.60 19.89 8.05
C ALA A 175 -6.90 20.27 9.36
N TRP A 176 -6.92 21.57 9.70
CA TRP A 176 -6.53 22.01 11.04
C TRP A 176 -7.44 21.33 12.07
N ARG A 177 -6.84 20.80 13.12
CA ARG A 177 -7.53 20.20 14.26
C ARG A 177 -7.05 20.89 15.52
N ASP A 178 -7.99 21.36 16.33
CA ASP A 178 -7.66 21.96 17.61
C ASP A 178 -7.22 20.85 18.58
N PRO A 179 -6.21 21.09 19.44
CA PRO A 179 -5.73 20.08 20.40
C PRO A 179 -6.82 19.54 21.34
N GLU A 180 -7.90 20.31 21.53
CA GLU A 180 -9.05 19.94 22.36
C GLU A 180 -10.06 19.03 21.62
N GLU A 181 -10.00 18.94 20.29
CA GLU A 181 -10.70 17.90 19.52
C GLU A 181 -9.98 16.56 19.73
N MET A 182 -10.15 15.96 20.89
CA MET A 182 -9.83 14.55 21.09
C MET A 182 -10.65 13.74 20.09
N LEU A 183 -9.97 13.11 19.13
CA LEU A 183 -10.52 11.94 18.45
C LEU A 183 -10.94 10.94 19.55
N PRO A 184 -12.05 10.20 19.39
CA PRO A 184 -12.22 9.01 20.20
C PRO A 184 -10.94 8.19 20.05
N THR A 185 -10.24 7.97 21.15
CA THR A 185 -9.25 6.90 21.23
C THR A 185 -10.03 5.66 20.81
N PHE A 186 -9.75 5.15 19.60
CA PHE A 186 -9.97 3.75 19.37
C PHE A 186 -9.20 3.09 20.50
N GLU A 187 -9.90 2.38 21.40
CA GLU A 187 -9.20 1.36 22.17
C GLU A 187 -8.46 0.57 21.12
N GLU A 188 -7.12 0.67 21.11
CA GLU A 188 -6.29 -0.27 20.38
C GLU A 188 -6.81 -1.61 20.87
N ALA A 189 -7.56 -2.31 20.01
CA ALA A 189 -7.91 -3.69 20.26
C ALA A 189 -6.56 -4.37 20.32
N ASP A 190 -6.04 -4.61 21.53
CA ASP A 190 -4.72 -5.15 21.85
C ASP A 190 -4.13 -5.82 20.61
N ASP A 191 -3.40 -5.05 19.81
CA ASP A 191 -2.56 -5.63 18.79
C ASP A 191 -1.49 -6.29 19.67
N ASP A 192 -1.60 -7.60 19.87
CA ASP A 192 -0.60 -8.50 20.46
C ASP A 192 0.74 -8.48 19.65
N ASP A 193 1.06 -7.35 19.03
CA ASP A 193 2.30 -6.99 18.34
C ASP A 193 2.90 -5.69 18.93
N ASP A 194 2.51 -5.27 20.13
CA ASP A 194 3.10 -4.15 20.89
C ASP A 194 4.46 -4.49 21.56
N ASP A 195 5.24 -5.35 20.89
CA ASP A 195 6.46 -5.95 21.44
C ASP A 195 7.68 -5.70 20.53
N GLU A 196 7.83 -4.52 19.89
CA GLU A 196 9.09 -4.14 19.20
C GLU A 196 9.30 -2.64 18.85
N LEU A 197 8.93 -1.70 19.73
CA LEU A 197 9.54 -0.35 19.74
C LEU A 197 10.55 -0.24 20.89
N ASP A 198 11.72 -0.85 20.68
CA ASP A 198 12.85 -0.73 21.60
C ASP A 198 13.64 0.57 21.28
N PHE A 199 13.26 1.67 21.93
CA PHE A 199 13.95 2.96 21.90
C PHE A 199 14.95 3.11 23.06
N GLU A 200 15.61 2.03 23.48
CA GLU A 200 16.79 2.18 24.35
C GLU A 200 18.00 2.64 23.50
N MET A 201 18.09 3.96 23.36
CA MET A 201 19.36 4.64 23.14
C MET A 201 20.14 4.68 24.46
N PHE A 202 21.41 4.23 24.36
CA PHE A 202 22.55 4.28 25.29
C PHE A 202 22.84 3.03 26.13
#